data_AF-A0A1B7N8B3-F1
#
_entry.id   AF-A0A1B7N8B3-F1
#
_cell.length_a   1.000
_cell.length_b   1.000
_cell.length_c   1.000
_cell.angle_alpha   90.00
_cell.angle_beta   90.00
_cell.angle_gamma   90.00
#
_symmetry.space_group_name_H-M   'P 1'
#
loop_
_entity.id
_entity.type
_entity.pdbx_description
1 polymer ?
#
loop_
_entity_poly.entity_id
_entity_poly.type
_entity_poly.pdbx_seq_one_letter_code
_entity_poly.pdbx_strand_id
1 'polypeptide(L)'
;MTRNQRGLVETCFEEGQYESGIAVFEQLRSEKFKPPVSLVRQLIYIALYPPPSHDSVEERDFDPVPPSKGSPTKRGNQAPKVTFAPTADASAAAQRLLLSFVRTNAPASLVQALPQPRVNGCNELPFESDDHDSVVAKESLCIKDAKHCWAILKEGFVPPIKIPPSSLLAGKRKRGKVINNTQEYPVEHLGNSILAPVADHAWLVLQWLVELFQCDEYLTSGDSSVNHSPLLLLQIPPPRSGTGLRWEADAPLDIVFHCVSHSQQQKQQLGLELMTLLIHVGLSAEFDSMMFLERVTSRLYSASSEIVQIFMSGLYFSHSVQLFKLALCRNFLSDESGGGSTSTRRPKPQARAVRVVRGTAPAKENVSPSTTDDSSTPLSASRFSLPPTSDVVHLLTVSNGCNSSPTILIVKKELLISYGYLQQIAERSDVEWQQLAAGGHLEGLVNSIFGGESYALHDRDALIALVKVWAMS
;
A
#
# COMPACT_ATOMS: atom_id res chain seq x y z
N MET A 1 17.25 1.96 24.62
CA MET A 1 18.30 2.91 24.22
C MET A 1 18.42 3.96 25.30
N THR A 2 19.63 4.20 25.83
CA THR A 2 19.84 5.23 26.87
C THR A 2 19.83 6.63 26.25
N ARG A 3 19.64 7.67 27.07
CA ARG A 3 19.68 9.06 26.61
C ARG A 3 21.00 9.42 25.91
N ASN A 4 22.13 8.90 26.41
CA ASN A 4 23.45 9.16 25.83
C ASN A 4 23.61 8.47 24.47
N GLN A 5 23.12 7.24 24.32
CA GLN A 5 23.11 6.53 23.04
C GLN A 5 22.23 7.25 22.00
N ARG A 6 21.10 7.82 22.44
CA ARG A 6 20.24 8.67 21.62
C ARG A 6 20.95 9.94 21.18
N GLY A 7 21.55 10.66 22.12
CA GLY A 7 22.32 11.87 21.83
C GLY A 7 23.44 11.63 20.82
N LEU A 8 24.12 10.48 20.87
CA LEU A 8 25.18 10.16 19.91
C LEU A 8 24.66 10.07 18.46
N VAL A 9 23.52 9.42 18.23
CA VAL A 9 22.90 9.33 16.90
C VAL A 9 22.39 10.70 16.45
N GLU A 10 21.74 11.44 17.35
CA GLU A 10 21.20 12.78 17.07
C GLU A 10 22.32 13.76 16.70
N THR A 11 23.44 13.79 17.44
CA THR A 11 24.60 14.64 17.11
C THR A 11 25.20 14.31 15.74
N CYS A 12 25.31 13.02 15.38
CA CYS A 12 25.76 12.66 14.03
C CYS A 12 24.81 13.19 12.94
N PHE A 13 23.49 13.13 13.16
CA PHE A 13 22.49 13.64 12.21
C PHE A 13 22.45 15.17 12.18
N GLU A 14 22.73 15.85 13.29
CA GLU A 14 22.89 17.31 13.37
C GLU A 14 24.11 17.79 12.60
N GLU A 15 25.21 17.04 12.65
CA GLU A 15 26.47 17.33 11.95
C GLU A 15 26.46 16.91 10.47
N GLY A 16 25.38 16.29 9.99
CA GLY A 16 25.27 15.77 8.61
C GLY A 16 26.09 14.50 8.36
N GLN A 17 26.58 13.84 9.40
CA GLN A 17 27.30 12.56 9.34
C GLN A 17 26.33 11.38 9.37
N TYR A 18 25.44 11.31 8.38
CA TYR A 18 24.32 10.37 8.38
C TYR A 18 24.78 8.91 8.41
N GLU A 19 25.82 8.54 7.66
CA GLU A 19 26.36 7.18 7.60
C GLU A 19 26.89 6.73 8.98
N SER A 20 27.66 7.59 9.65
CA SER A 20 28.15 7.33 11.01
C SER A 20 27.01 7.19 12.00
N GLY A 21 26.01 8.09 11.94
CA GLY A 21 24.83 8.02 12.79
C GLY A 21 24.02 6.75 12.58
N ILE A 22 23.82 6.33 11.32
CA ILE A 22 23.13 5.09 10.96
C ILE A 22 23.92 3.87 11.44
N ALA A 23 25.24 3.85 11.27
CA ALA A 23 26.08 2.75 11.74
C ALA A 23 26.04 2.61 13.27
N VAL A 24 26.08 3.72 14.01
CA VAL A 24 25.86 3.71 15.47
C VAL A 24 24.46 3.22 15.79
N PHE A 25 23.44 3.67 15.07
CA PHE A 25 22.06 3.27 15.31
C PHE A 25 21.85 1.76 15.06
N GLU A 26 22.52 1.20 14.04
CA GLU A 26 22.56 -0.23 13.76
C GLU A 26 23.21 -1.02 14.91
N GLN A 27 24.32 -0.55 15.47
CA GLN A 27 24.97 -1.19 16.61
C GLN A 27 24.12 -1.18 17.88
N LEU A 28 23.22 -0.20 18.02
CA LEU A 28 22.30 -0.05 19.15
C LEU A 28 21.02 -0.88 19.01
N ARG A 29 20.78 -1.49 17.85
CA ARG A 29 19.60 -2.31 17.56
C ARG A 29 19.56 -3.55 18.45
N SER A 30 18.41 -3.79 19.07
CA SER A 30 18.19 -4.95 19.96
C SER A 30 16.70 -5.19 20.15
N GLU A 31 16.32 -6.45 20.35
CA GLU A 31 14.94 -6.84 20.69
C GLU A 31 14.44 -6.22 22.00
N LYS A 32 15.35 -5.96 22.95
CA LYS A 32 15.01 -5.38 24.25
C LYS A 32 14.78 -3.87 24.20
N PHE A 33 15.28 -3.21 23.16
CA PHE A 33 15.29 -1.75 23.09
C PHE A 33 14.44 -1.26 21.93
N LYS A 34 13.39 -0.50 22.25
CA LYS A 34 12.56 0.18 21.26
C LYS A 34 13.32 1.39 20.68
N PRO A 35 13.47 1.51 19.35
CA PRO A 35 14.09 2.68 18.75
C PRO A 35 13.20 3.91 18.96
N PRO A 36 13.78 5.11 19.19
CA PRO A 36 13.01 6.34 19.30
C PRO A 36 12.24 6.64 18.01
N VAL A 37 10.96 7.00 18.13
CA VAL A 37 10.06 7.27 17.00
C VAL A 37 10.60 8.36 16.06
N SER A 38 11.19 9.42 16.62
CA SER A 38 11.80 10.52 15.86
C SER A 38 13.00 10.08 15.02
N LEU A 39 13.82 9.16 15.53
CA LEU A 39 14.98 8.63 14.80
C LEU A 39 14.56 7.65 13.70
N VAL A 40 13.54 6.82 13.94
CA VAL A 40 12.97 5.97 12.90
C VAL A 40 12.37 6.83 11.77
N ARG A 41 11.68 7.92 12.11
CA ARG A 41 11.15 8.85 11.10
C ARG A 41 12.24 9.53 10.28
N GLN A 42 13.31 10.00 10.92
CA GLN A 42 14.49 10.54 10.22
C GLN A 42 15.14 9.49 9.32
N LEU A 43 15.22 8.24 9.77
CA LEU A 43 15.74 7.12 8.98
C LEU A 43 14.88 6.84 7.74
N ILE A 44 13.55 6.88 7.87
CA ILE A 44 12.62 6.75 6.73
C ILE A 44 12.83 7.91 5.75
N TYR A 45 13.00 9.15 6.23
CA TYR A 45 13.27 10.30 5.38
C TYR A 45 14.57 10.14 4.59
N ILE A 46 15.66 9.74 5.27
CA ILE A 46 16.96 9.46 4.63
C ILE A 46 16.82 8.33 3.60
N ALA A 47 16.09 7.27 3.91
CA ALA A 47 15.85 6.14 3.00
C ALA A 47 15.02 6.51 1.75
N LEU A 48 14.19 7.55 1.85
CA LEU A 48 13.38 8.10 0.76
C LEU A 48 14.08 9.25 0.01
N TYR A 49 15.30 9.62 0.40
CA TYR A 49 15.97 10.73 -0.25
C TYR A 49 16.42 10.33 -1.67
N PRO A 50 16.09 11.12 -2.71
CA PRO A 50 16.40 10.75 -4.09
C PRO A 50 17.91 10.81 -4.35
N PRO A 51 18.46 9.88 -5.16
CA PRO A 51 19.85 9.97 -5.60
C PRO A 51 20.06 11.21 -6.47
N PRO A 52 21.28 11.79 -6.52
CA PRO A 52 21.55 12.94 -7.37
C PRO A 52 21.28 12.60 -8.84
N SER A 53 20.50 13.44 -9.52
CA SER A 53 20.19 13.28 -10.94
C SER A 53 21.45 13.39 -11.78
N HIS A 54 21.72 12.39 -12.63
CA HIS A 54 22.87 12.40 -13.55
C HIS A 54 22.93 13.67 -14.43
N ASP A 55 21.77 14.25 -14.77
CA ASP A 55 21.65 15.47 -15.57
C ASP A 55 22.13 16.75 -14.87
N SER A 56 22.38 16.70 -13.55
CA SER A 56 22.88 17.85 -12.78
C SER A 56 24.41 17.89 -12.68
N VAL A 57 25.09 16.88 -13.22
CA VAL A 57 26.55 16.79 -13.30
C VAL A 57 27.00 17.35 -14.65
N GLU A 58 26.59 18.58 -14.97
CA GLU A 58 27.55 19.45 -15.62
C GLU A 58 28.61 19.69 -14.55
N GLU A 59 29.67 18.90 -14.59
CA GLU A 59 30.94 19.21 -13.93
C GLU A 59 31.21 20.67 -14.28
N ARG A 60 30.85 21.58 -13.37
CA ARG A 60 31.56 22.84 -13.29
C ARG A 60 32.96 22.39 -12.99
N ASP A 61 33.76 22.25 -14.06
CA ASP A 61 35.20 22.27 -14.02
C ASP A 61 35.53 23.40 -13.05
N PHE A 62 35.76 23.03 -11.80
CA PHE A 62 36.27 23.94 -10.80
C PHE A 62 37.70 24.13 -11.27
N ASP A 63 37.87 25.09 -12.19
CA ASP A 63 39.17 25.59 -12.58
C ASP A 63 39.96 25.72 -11.28
N PRO A 64 41.07 24.97 -11.12
CA PRO A 64 41.79 24.90 -9.87
C PRO A 64 42.17 26.34 -9.51
N VAL A 65 41.47 26.90 -8.53
CA VAL A 65 41.66 28.29 -8.14
C VAL A 65 43.14 28.43 -7.78
N PRO A 66 43.91 29.26 -8.50
CA PRO A 66 45.35 29.34 -8.30
C PRO A 66 45.62 29.67 -6.83
N PRO A 67 46.65 29.06 -6.22
CA PRO A 67 46.91 29.21 -4.78
C PRO A 67 47.22 30.68 -4.47
N SER A 68 46.18 31.42 -4.08
CA SER A 68 46.36 32.80 -3.65
C SER A 68 47.14 32.76 -2.33
N LYS A 69 48.27 33.48 -2.31
CA LYS A 69 49.18 33.66 -1.17
C LYS A 69 48.54 34.55 -0.08
N GLY A 70 47.32 34.20 0.35
CA GLY A 70 46.56 34.88 1.38
C GLY A 70 46.80 34.26 2.76
N SER A 71 47.10 35.11 3.73
CA SER A 71 47.40 34.79 5.14
C SER A 71 46.45 33.75 5.77
N PRO A 72 46.96 32.76 6.55
CA PRO A 72 46.18 31.68 7.16
C PRO A 72 45.02 32.14 8.06
N THR A 73 45.09 33.35 8.60
CA THR A 73 44.17 33.84 9.65
C THR A 73 42.78 34.27 9.16
N LYS A 74 42.50 34.26 7.84
CA LYS A 74 41.18 34.57 7.27
C LYS A 74 40.46 33.37 6.63
N ARG A 75 41.05 32.16 6.67
CA ARG A 75 40.48 30.94 6.06
C ARG A 75 39.41 30.25 6.91
N GLY A 76 39.21 30.65 8.17
CA GLY A 76 38.25 30.02 9.08
C GLY A 76 36.76 30.15 8.73
N ASN A 77 36.38 31.07 7.83
CA ASN A 77 34.98 31.30 7.46
C ASN A 77 34.59 30.73 6.08
N GLN A 78 35.48 29.98 5.44
CA GLN A 78 35.16 29.22 4.22
C GLN A 78 35.20 27.72 4.51
N ALA A 79 34.64 27.30 5.65
CA ALA A 79 34.24 25.91 5.77
C ALA A 79 33.34 25.61 4.55
N PRO A 80 33.59 24.52 3.82
CA PRO A 80 32.71 24.12 2.72
C PRO A 80 31.29 24.12 3.26
N LYS A 81 30.35 24.71 2.53
CA LYS A 81 28.93 24.63 2.88
C LYS A 81 28.58 23.14 2.88
N VAL A 82 28.64 22.51 4.04
CA VAL A 82 28.26 21.12 4.21
C VAL A 82 26.79 21.07 3.82
N THR A 83 26.52 20.41 2.70
CA THR A 83 25.16 20.15 2.28
C THR A 83 24.61 19.11 3.26
N PHE A 84 23.63 19.49 4.08
CA PHE A 84 22.88 18.57 4.95
C PHE A 84 21.94 17.65 4.15
N ALA A 85 22.29 17.36 2.89
CA ALA A 85 21.56 16.45 2.04
C ALA A 85 22.07 15.02 2.32
N PRO A 86 21.18 14.05 2.58
CA PRO A 86 21.58 12.66 2.63
C PRO A 86 22.31 12.22 1.36
N THR A 87 23.43 11.52 1.53
CA THR A 87 24.16 10.92 0.42
C THR A 87 23.43 9.67 -0.09
N ALA A 88 23.82 9.18 -1.26
CA ALA A 88 23.33 7.89 -1.75
C ALA A 88 23.71 6.74 -0.80
N ASP A 89 24.91 6.77 -0.21
CA ASP A 89 25.39 5.76 0.73
C ASP A 89 24.61 5.79 2.05
N ALA A 90 24.29 6.98 2.56
CA ALA A 90 23.42 7.15 3.73
C ALA A 90 22.01 6.62 3.45
N SER A 91 21.46 6.90 2.27
CA SER A 91 20.14 6.41 1.86
C SER A 91 20.12 4.87 1.79
N ALA A 92 21.14 4.26 1.18
CA ALA A 92 21.29 2.80 1.12
C ALA A 92 21.51 2.16 2.50
N ALA A 93 22.29 2.80 3.38
CA ALA A 93 22.48 2.35 4.75
C ALA A 93 21.17 2.43 5.56
N ALA A 94 20.40 3.50 5.38
CA ALA A 94 19.11 3.68 6.04
C ALA A 94 18.10 2.61 5.63
N GLN A 95 18.00 2.31 4.33
CA GLN A 95 17.15 1.24 3.79
C GLN A 95 17.52 -0.13 4.39
N ARG A 96 18.81 -0.46 4.46
CA ARG A 96 19.29 -1.71 5.09
C ARG A 96 18.95 -1.77 6.58
N LEU A 97 19.11 -0.67 7.30
CA LEU A 97 18.79 -0.61 8.73
C LEU A 97 17.28 -0.75 8.98
N LEU A 98 16.42 -0.13 8.16
CA LEU A 98 14.97 -0.29 8.25
C LEU A 98 14.54 -1.76 8.12
N LEU A 99 15.04 -2.48 7.10
CA LEU A 99 14.78 -3.91 6.93
C LEU A 99 15.31 -4.72 8.13
N SER A 100 16.46 -4.34 8.69
CA SER A 100 17.01 -4.98 9.88
C SER A 100 16.16 -4.75 11.14
N PHE A 101 15.52 -3.58 11.27
CA PHE A 101 14.61 -3.29 12.36
C PHE A 101 13.35 -4.16 12.34
N VAL A 102 12.78 -4.47 11.17
CA VAL A 102 11.61 -5.36 11.09
C VAL A 102 11.89 -6.72 11.74
N ARG A 103 13.12 -7.23 11.59
CA ARG A 103 13.52 -8.54 12.13
C ARG A 103 13.84 -8.54 13.61
N THR A 104 14.02 -7.37 14.23
CA THR A 104 14.49 -7.29 15.62
C THR A 104 13.63 -6.44 16.54
N ASN A 105 12.69 -5.67 16.00
CA ASN A 105 11.82 -4.82 16.79
C ASN A 105 10.36 -5.16 16.50
N ALA A 106 9.52 -5.03 17.54
CA ALA A 106 8.10 -5.27 17.40
C ALA A 106 7.49 -4.30 16.36
N PRO A 107 6.66 -4.78 15.41
CA PRO A 107 6.07 -3.94 14.35
C PRO A 107 5.36 -2.68 14.88
N ALA A 108 4.63 -2.83 15.98
CA ALA A 108 3.92 -1.73 16.65
C ALA A 108 4.84 -0.57 17.09
N SER A 109 6.13 -0.83 17.36
CA SER A 109 7.09 0.22 17.73
C SER A 109 7.59 1.00 16.50
N LEU A 110 7.66 0.36 15.34
CA LEU A 110 8.13 0.97 14.10
C LEU A 110 7.02 1.76 13.41
N VAL A 111 5.78 1.25 13.41
CA VAL A 111 4.61 1.91 12.81
C VAL A 111 4.31 3.26 13.46
N GLN A 112 4.73 3.52 14.69
CA GLN A 112 4.59 4.83 15.33
C GLN A 112 5.34 5.96 14.61
N ALA A 113 6.36 5.63 13.82
CA ALA A 113 7.09 6.60 13.01
C ALA A 113 6.38 6.96 11.70
N LEU A 114 5.41 6.13 11.28
CA LEU A 114 4.62 6.34 10.09
C LEU A 114 3.50 7.37 10.32
N PRO A 115 3.02 8.01 9.25
CA PRO A 115 1.82 8.84 9.32
C PRO A 115 0.63 7.99 9.74
N GLN A 116 -0.12 8.47 10.72
CA GLN A 116 -1.35 7.82 11.19
C GLN A 116 -2.55 8.54 10.57
N PRO A 117 -3.55 7.80 10.03
CA PRO A 117 -4.76 8.44 9.54
C PRO A 117 -5.41 9.28 10.65
N ARG A 118 -5.62 10.56 10.38
CA ARG A 118 -6.23 11.47 11.37
C ARG A 118 -7.64 11.01 11.71
N VAL A 119 -7.87 10.66 12.97
CA VAL A 119 -9.22 10.42 13.50
C VAL A 119 -9.78 11.78 13.86
N ASN A 120 -10.76 12.24 13.08
CA ASN A 120 -11.45 13.52 13.32
C ASN A 120 -11.86 13.64 14.79
N GLY A 121 -11.35 14.65 15.50
CA GLY A 121 -11.74 14.97 16.87
C GLY A 121 -10.84 14.43 17.98
N CYS A 122 -9.81 13.64 17.67
CA CYS A 122 -8.75 13.41 18.64
C CYS A 122 -7.84 14.65 18.63
N ASN A 123 -7.99 15.52 19.62
CA ASN A 123 -7.04 16.59 19.88
C ASN A 123 -5.66 15.93 20.02
N GLU A 124 -4.81 16.09 18.99
CA GLU A 124 -3.42 15.69 19.08
C GLU A 124 -2.90 16.29 20.38
N LEU A 125 -2.53 15.45 21.35
CA LEU A 125 -1.80 15.92 22.51
C LEU A 125 -0.64 16.73 21.93
N PRO A 126 -0.43 17.98 22.38
CA PRO A 126 0.68 18.78 21.90
C PRO A 126 1.92 17.95 22.16
N PHE A 127 2.47 17.36 21.10
CA PHE A 127 3.75 16.69 21.16
C PHE A 127 4.68 17.73 21.75
N GLU A 128 5.42 17.32 22.78
CA GLU A 128 6.46 18.16 23.36
C GLU A 128 7.21 18.78 22.19
N SER A 129 7.28 20.11 22.22
CA SER A 129 8.06 20.92 21.30
C SER A 129 9.53 20.55 21.50
N ASP A 130 9.91 19.35 21.05
CA ASP A 130 11.29 18.95 20.90
C ASP A 130 11.85 19.96 19.90
N ASP A 131 12.67 20.89 20.40
CA ASP A 131 13.50 21.75 19.59
C ASP A 131 14.40 20.83 18.75
N HIS A 132 13.92 20.49 17.56
CA HIS A 132 14.65 19.67 16.62
C HIS A 132 15.77 20.54 16.05
N ASP A 133 16.98 20.39 16.54
CA ASP A 133 18.12 21.20 16.08
C ASP A 133 18.63 20.75 14.71
N SER A 134 18.50 19.46 14.37
CA SER A 134 18.93 18.93 13.06
C SER A 134 18.00 19.32 11.91
N VAL A 135 18.60 19.60 10.74
CA VAL A 135 17.89 19.82 9.47
C VAL A 135 17.05 18.59 9.09
N VAL A 136 17.63 17.38 9.18
CA VAL A 136 16.93 16.15 8.79
C VAL A 136 15.76 15.86 9.73
N ALA A 137 15.87 16.20 11.01
CA ALA A 137 14.79 16.08 11.98
C ALA A 137 13.59 16.95 11.57
N LYS A 138 13.83 18.22 11.19
CA LYS A 138 12.80 19.14 10.70
C LYS A 138 12.17 18.65 9.40
N GLU A 139 13.00 18.25 8.44
CA GLU A 139 12.51 17.80 7.13
C GLU A 139 11.70 16.49 7.24
N SER A 140 12.12 15.56 8.10
CA SER A 140 11.40 14.30 8.33
C SER A 140 9.98 14.46 8.87
N LEU A 141 9.61 15.64 9.38
CA LEU A 141 8.22 15.93 9.79
C LEU A 141 7.24 15.85 8.62
N CYS A 142 7.69 16.02 7.37
CA CYS A 142 6.84 15.82 6.20
C CYS A 142 6.21 14.42 6.15
N ILE A 143 6.89 13.39 6.69
CA ILE A 143 6.36 12.03 6.83
C ILE A 143 5.20 12.00 7.81
N LYS A 144 5.28 12.71 8.94
CA LYS A 144 4.19 12.81 9.92
C LYS A 144 2.97 13.51 9.31
N ASP A 145 3.21 14.52 8.48
CA ASP A 145 2.16 15.33 7.85
C ASP A 145 1.51 14.66 6.64
N ALA A 146 2.07 13.56 6.14
CA ALA A 146 1.49 12.81 5.04
C ALA A 146 0.15 12.17 5.45
N LYS A 147 -0.77 12.03 4.48
CA LYS A 147 -2.13 11.55 4.72
C LYS A 147 -2.19 10.11 5.28
N HIS A 148 -1.29 9.25 4.81
CA HIS A 148 -1.18 7.83 5.15
C HIS A 148 0.20 7.31 4.73
N CYS A 149 0.63 6.15 5.26
CA CYS A 149 1.96 5.61 4.98
C CYS A 149 2.24 5.44 3.47
N TRP A 150 1.25 5.07 2.66
CA TRP A 150 1.43 4.89 1.21
C TRP A 150 1.77 6.19 0.45
N ALA A 151 1.47 7.37 1.02
CA ALA A 151 1.72 8.63 0.34
C ALA A 151 3.21 8.98 0.29
N ILE A 152 4.00 8.45 1.22
CA ILE A 152 5.44 8.74 1.31
C ILE A 152 6.25 8.05 0.21
N LEU A 153 5.66 7.06 -0.45
CA LEU A 153 6.29 6.28 -1.52
C LEU A 153 6.19 6.98 -2.88
N LYS A 154 5.26 7.94 -3.03
CA LYS A 154 4.97 8.56 -4.32
C LYS A 154 6.17 9.33 -4.86
N GLU A 155 6.28 9.35 -6.19
CA GLU A 155 7.27 10.16 -6.87
C GLU A 155 7.16 11.64 -6.45
N GLY A 156 8.30 12.24 -6.11
CA GLY A 156 8.37 13.64 -5.68
C GLY A 156 7.96 13.90 -4.23
N PHE A 157 7.70 12.87 -3.41
CA PHE A 157 7.37 13.07 -2.00
C PHE A 157 8.51 13.77 -1.22
N VAL A 158 9.75 13.29 -1.34
CA VAL A 158 10.94 14.00 -0.85
C VAL A 158 11.57 14.77 -2.02
N PRO A 159 11.49 16.11 -2.04
CA PRO A 159 12.12 16.88 -3.11
C PRO A 159 13.65 16.88 -2.93
N PRO A 160 14.43 16.77 -4.02
CA PRO A 160 15.88 16.96 -3.92
C PRO A 160 16.18 18.38 -3.44
N ILE A 161 17.11 18.53 -2.50
CA ILE A 161 17.55 19.84 -2.02
C ILE A 161 18.17 20.60 -3.19
N LYS A 162 17.44 21.57 -3.73
CA LYS A 162 17.94 22.47 -4.75
C LYS A 162 18.92 23.42 -4.08
N ILE A 163 20.22 23.16 -4.25
CA ILE A 163 21.24 24.13 -3.87
C ILE A 163 21.02 25.35 -4.76
N PRO A 164 20.57 26.51 -4.23
CA PRO A 164 20.36 27.68 -5.06
C PRO A 164 21.70 27.99 -5.75
N PRO A 165 21.72 28.11 -7.09
CA PRO A 165 22.96 28.41 -7.80
C PRO A 165 23.51 29.70 -7.19
N SER A 166 24.67 29.58 -6.53
CA SER A 166 25.32 30.69 -5.84
C SER A 166 25.29 31.92 -6.72
N SER A 167 24.41 32.87 -6.41
CA SER A 167 24.30 34.14 -7.10
C SER A 167 25.51 34.98 -6.72
N LEU A 168 26.67 34.65 -7.30
CA LEU A 168 27.96 35.29 -7.03
C LEU A 168 27.99 36.76 -7.50
N LEU A 169 26.89 37.31 -8.03
CA LEU A 169 26.85 38.66 -8.62
C LEU A 169 25.62 39.51 -8.27
N ALA A 170 24.81 39.17 -7.27
CA ALA A 170 23.70 40.04 -6.85
C ALA A 170 24.11 40.91 -5.64
N GLY A 171 24.66 42.08 -5.95
CA GLY A 171 25.07 43.07 -4.97
C GLY A 171 23.96 43.47 -3.99
N LYS A 172 24.37 43.71 -2.75
CA LYS A 172 23.73 44.49 -1.68
C LYS A 172 22.36 45.08 -2.04
N ARG A 173 21.27 44.55 -1.48
CA ARG A 173 20.18 45.40 -0.96
C ARG A 173 19.20 44.68 -0.04
N LYS A 174 19.01 45.32 1.12
CA LYS A 174 17.88 45.32 2.06
C LYS A 174 17.54 44.05 2.84
N ARG A 175 17.95 44.09 4.13
CA ARG A 175 17.25 43.54 5.29
C ARG A 175 15.73 43.69 5.14
N GLY A 176 15.03 42.57 4.99
CA GLY A 176 13.57 42.49 5.01
C GLY A 176 13.16 41.19 5.69
N LYS A 177 12.79 41.32 6.97
CA LYS A 177 11.90 40.47 7.78
C LYS A 177 11.68 39.03 7.28
N VAL A 178 12.36 38.08 7.94
CA VAL A 178 12.08 36.64 7.88
C VAL A 178 10.69 36.43 8.47
N ILE A 179 9.69 36.27 7.60
CA ILE A 179 8.41 35.66 7.93
C ILE A 179 8.59 34.19 7.56
N ASN A 180 8.38 33.30 8.54
CA ASN A 180 8.14 31.87 8.32
C ASN A 180 6.93 31.72 7.40
N ASN A 181 7.14 31.84 6.09
CA ASN A 181 6.25 31.28 5.11
C ASN A 181 6.65 29.81 5.01
N THR A 182 5.85 28.95 5.61
CA THR A 182 5.57 27.63 5.04
C THR A 182 5.37 27.87 3.55
N GLN A 183 6.38 27.53 2.75
CA GLN A 183 6.33 27.67 1.31
C GLN A 183 5.23 26.70 0.86
N GLU A 184 4.01 27.22 0.68
CA GLU A 184 3.09 26.69 -0.31
C GLU A 184 3.81 26.83 -1.64
N TYR A 185 4.56 25.78 -1.99
CA TYR A 185 5.13 25.64 -3.32
C TYR A 185 3.96 25.72 -4.31
N PRO A 186 3.94 26.69 -5.24
CA PRO A 186 2.96 26.69 -6.30
C PRO A 186 3.21 25.44 -7.15
N VAL A 187 2.34 24.45 -7.03
CA VAL A 187 2.29 23.27 -7.89
C VAL A 187 1.72 23.69 -9.24
N GLU A 188 2.38 24.63 -9.90
CA GLU A 188 1.98 25.15 -11.20
C GLU A 188 3.14 24.86 -12.16
N HIS A 189 2.91 23.93 -13.09
CA HIS A 189 3.73 23.59 -14.27
C HIS A 189 4.56 22.30 -14.30
N LEU A 190 4.33 21.30 -13.44
CA LEU A 190 4.52 19.92 -13.93
C LEU A 190 3.28 19.60 -14.75
N GLY A 191 3.46 19.28 -16.04
CA GLY A 191 2.37 18.79 -16.89
C GLY A 191 1.64 17.65 -16.20
N ASN A 192 0.39 17.38 -16.61
CA ASN A 192 -0.52 16.36 -16.06
C ASN A 192 0.01 14.90 -16.13
N SER A 193 1.32 14.67 -16.13
CA SER A 193 1.92 13.37 -15.91
C SER A 193 1.48 12.86 -14.54
N ILE A 194 0.73 11.76 -14.57
CA ILE A 194 0.32 11.04 -13.38
C ILE A 194 1.61 10.55 -12.70
N LEU A 195 1.96 11.14 -11.56
CA LEU A 195 3.12 10.74 -10.77
C LEU A 195 3.05 9.24 -10.43
N ALA A 196 4.18 8.54 -10.50
CA ALA A 196 4.20 7.13 -10.18
C ALA A 196 3.78 6.89 -8.72
N PRO A 197 2.94 5.86 -8.44
CA PRO A 197 2.56 5.51 -7.07
C PRO A 197 3.75 5.15 -6.17
N VAL A 198 4.84 4.67 -6.76
CA VAL A 198 6.10 4.33 -6.09
C VAL A 198 7.25 4.97 -6.87
N ALA A 199 8.06 5.80 -6.22
CA ALA A 199 9.26 6.39 -6.81
C ALA A 199 10.35 5.33 -7.03
N ASP A 200 11.22 5.55 -8.02
CA ASP A 200 12.31 4.61 -8.36
C ASP A 200 13.31 4.34 -7.23
N HIS A 201 13.45 5.25 -6.27
CA HIS A 201 14.30 5.08 -5.09
C HIS A 201 13.54 4.57 -3.86
N ALA A 202 12.19 4.49 -3.92
CA ALA A 202 11.34 4.14 -2.78
C ALA A 202 11.01 2.63 -2.68
N TRP A 203 11.47 1.80 -3.62
CA TRP A 203 11.15 0.36 -3.66
C TRP A 203 11.57 -0.40 -2.39
N LEU A 204 12.74 -0.10 -1.82
CA LEU A 204 13.18 -0.74 -0.58
C LEU A 204 12.38 -0.28 0.66
N VAL A 205 11.80 0.92 0.61
CA VAL A 205 10.87 1.39 1.66
C VAL A 205 9.51 0.71 1.51
N LEU A 206 9.04 0.46 0.28
CA LEU A 206 7.86 -0.38 0.06
C LEU A 206 8.09 -1.80 0.55
N GLN A 207 9.26 -2.41 0.26
CA GLN A 207 9.63 -3.73 0.78
C GLN A 207 9.59 -3.75 2.30
N TRP A 208 10.20 -2.75 2.94
CA TRP A 208 10.17 -2.60 4.39
C TRP A 208 8.74 -2.51 4.95
N LEU A 209 7.84 -1.75 4.33
CA LEU A 209 6.44 -1.67 4.75
C LEU A 209 5.72 -3.02 4.62
N VAL A 210 5.92 -3.74 3.52
CA VAL A 210 5.31 -5.07 3.32
C VAL A 210 5.83 -6.07 4.34
N GLU A 211 7.15 -6.16 4.55
CA GLU A 211 7.75 -7.04 5.57
C GLU A 211 7.26 -6.69 6.98
N LEU A 212 7.11 -5.39 7.28
CA LEU A 212 6.59 -4.92 8.56
C LEU A 212 5.17 -5.41 8.84
N PHE A 213 4.28 -5.35 7.85
CA PHE A 213 2.90 -5.82 8.01
C PHE A 213 2.77 -7.35 7.96
N GLN A 214 3.61 -8.04 7.19
CA GLN A 214 3.70 -9.51 7.24
C GLN A 214 4.13 -9.99 8.63
N CYS A 215 5.13 -9.32 9.23
CA CYS A 215 5.58 -9.65 10.59
C CYS A 215 4.45 -9.43 11.62
N ASP A 216 3.69 -8.34 11.49
CA ASP A 216 2.54 -8.05 12.35
C ASP A 216 1.41 -9.09 12.22
N GLU A 217 1.07 -9.49 11.00
CA GLU A 217 0.10 -10.56 10.73
C GLU A 217 0.54 -11.90 11.34
N TYR A 218 1.82 -12.26 11.18
CA TYR A 218 2.38 -13.47 11.77
C TYR A 218 2.27 -13.49 13.30
N LEU A 219 2.60 -12.36 13.95
CA LEU A 219 2.52 -12.26 15.42
C LEU A 219 1.07 -12.27 15.95
N THR A 220 0.10 -11.84 15.15
CA THR A 220 -1.33 -11.78 15.53
C THR A 220 -2.08 -13.09 15.27
N SER A 221 -1.50 -14.00 14.47
CA SER A 221 -2.15 -15.25 14.03
C SER A 221 -2.49 -16.24 15.15
N GLY A 222 -2.01 -16.02 16.38
CA GLY A 222 -2.31 -16.90 17.53
C GLY A 222 -3.68 -16.68 18.19
N ASP A 223 -4.27 -15.49 18.04
CA ASP A 223 -5.37 -15.05 18.91
C ASP A 223 -6.74 -14.97 18.21
N SER A 224 -6.80 -15.08 16.87
CA SER A 224 -8.04 -14.88 16.13
C SER A 224 -8.24 -15.89 15.00
N SER A 225 -9.50 -16.14 14.65
CA SER A 225 -9.87 -17.03 13.53
C SER A 225 -9.47 -16.49 12.14
N VAL A 226 -9.08 -15.21 12.04
CA VAL A 226 -8.72 -14.56 10.77
C VAL A 226 -7.36 -13.90 10.92
N ASN A 227 -6.32 -14.57 10.42
CA ASN A 227 -4.97 -14.02 10.35
C ASN A 227 -4.97 -12.80 9.44
N HIS A 228 -4.80 -11.61 10.01
CA HIS A 228 -4.60 -10.35 9.29
C HIS A 228 -3.69 -9.43 10.12
N SER A 229 -3.08 -8.42 9.50
CA SER A 229 -2.31 -7.38 10.21
C SER A 229 -3.24 -6.26 10.74
N PRO A 230 -3.41 -6.09 12.06
CA PRO A 230 -4.15 -4.96 12.62
C PRO A 230 -3.46 -3.63 12.30
N LEU A 231 -2.12 -3.61 12.23
CA LEU A 231 -1.39 -2.39 11.90
C LEU A 231 -1.64 -1.94 10.45
N LEU A 232 -1.79 -2.86 9.50
CA LEU A 232 -2.19 -2.53 8.13
C LEU A 232 -3.62 -1.96 8.09
N LEU A 233 -4.56 -2.59 8.80
CA LEU A 233 -5.94 -2.10 8.91
C LEU A 233 -6.00 -0.68 9.48
N LEU A 234 -5.15 -0.37 10.48
CA LEU A 234 -5.04 0.99 11.04
C LEU A 234 -4.57 2.03 10.02
N GLN A 235 -3.83 1.64 8.98
CA GLN A 235 -3.38 2.55 7.91
C GLN A 235 -4.47 2.85 6.86
N ILE A 236 -5.58 2.12 6.88
CA ILE A 236 -6.73 2.37 6.01
C ILE A 236 -7.65 3.38 6.72
N PRO A 237 -7.87 4.60 6.20
CA PRO A 237 -8.66 5.61 6.90
C PRO A 237 -10.06 5.12 7.29
N PRO A 238 -10.58 5.50 8.48
CA PRO A 238 -11.97 5.25 8.81
C PRO A 238 -12.89 6.04 7.87
N PRO A 239 -14.13 5.58 7.65
CA PRO A 239 -15.12 6.34 6.88
C PRO A 239 -15.29 7.76 7.43
N ARG A 240 -15.51 8.73 6.54
CA ARG A 240 -15.69 10.15 6.92
C ARG A 240 -16.85 10.38 7.89
N SER A 241 -17.85 9.49 7.88
CA SER A 241 -18.97 9.47 8.81
C SER A 241 -18.55 9.15 10.26
N GLY A 242 -17.34 8.65 10.49
CA GLY A 242 -16.87 8.15 11.78
C GLY A 242 -17.50 6.82 12.20
N THR A 243 -18.57 6.40 11.51
CA THR A 243 -19.28 5.13 11.70
C THR A 243 -19.23 4.32 10.41
N GLY A 244 -18.93 3.02 10.53
CA GLY A 244 -18.91 2.08 9.42
C GLY A 244 -17.57 1.35 9.25
N LEU A 245 -17.58 0.42 8.30
CA LEU A 245 -16.44 -0.43 7.95
C LEU A 245 -15.40 0.35 7.13
N ARG A 246 -14.12 0.08 7.34
CA ARG A 246 -13.02 0.68 6.56
C ARG A 246 -13.03 0.13 5.14
N TRP A 247 -12.84 0.98 4.14
CA TRP A 247 -12.88 0.53 2.73
C TRP A 247 -11.95 1.31 1.79
N GLU A 248 -11.31 2.40 2.25
CA GLU A 248 -10.47 3.28 1.43
C GLU A 248 -9.10 2.66 1.10
N ALA A 249 -9.10 1.60 0.29
CA ALA A 249 -7.90 0.85 -0.14
C ALA A 249 -7.31 1.33 -1.48
N ASP A 250 -7.74 2.48 -2.00
CA ASP A 250 -7.31 2.95 -3.33
C ASP A 250 -5.78 3.15 -3.43
N ALA A 251 -5.15 3.80 -2.45
CA ALA A 251 -3.71 4.05 -2.48
C ALA A 251 -2.85 2.76 -2.49
N PRO A 252 -3.07 1.78 -1.59
CA PRO A 252 -2.32 0.52 -1.67
C PRO A 252 -2.69 -0.31 -2.91
N LEU A 253 -3.93 -0.24 -3.42
CA LEU A 253 -4.28 -0.90 -4.68
C LEU A 253 -3.55 -0.29 -5.89
N ASP A 254 -3.40 1.04 -5.94
CA ASP A 254 -2.64 1.69 -7.02
C ASP A 254 -1.18 1.24 -7.00
N ILE A 255 -0.59 1.01 -5.82
CA ILE A 255 0.74 0.42 -5.66
C ILE A 255 0.76 -1.03 -6.17
N VAL A 256 -0.20 -1.87 -5.76
CA VAL A 256 -0.28 -3.27 -6.21
C VAL A 256 -0.30 -3.35 -7.74
N PHE A 257 -1.18 -2.60 -8.40
CA PHE A 257 -1.28 -2.64 -9.86
C PHE A 257 -0.07 -2.03 -10.56
N HIS A 258 0.57 -1.02 -9.96
CA HIS A 258 1.84 -0.50 -10.45
C HIS A 258 2.96 -1.55 -10.38
N CYS A 259 3.06 -2.27 -9.26
CA CYS A 259 4.00 -3.37 -9.06
C CYS A 259 3.81 -4.51 -10.07
N VAL A 260 2.57 -4.97 -10.24
CA VAL A 260 2.22 -6.07 -11.17
C VAL A 260 2.47 -5.69 -12.62
N SER A 261 2.28 -4.40 -12.97
CA SER A 261 2.56 -3.89 -14.32
C SER A 261 4.06 -3.71 -14.60
N HIS A 262 4.93 -3.85 -13.60
CA HIS A 262 6.36 -3.64 -13.75
C HIS A 262 7.02 -4.87 -14.37
N SER A 263 8.03 -4.69 -15.22
CA SER A 263 8.79 -5.78 -15.86
C SER A 263 9.67 -6.61 -14.91
N GLN A 264 9.92 -6.15 -13.68
CA GLN A 264 10.84 -6.81 -12.76
C GLN A 264 10.07 -7.74 -11.84
N GLN A 265 10.39 -9.04 -11.87
CA GLN A 265 9.69 -10.07 -11.10
C GLN A 265 9.68 -9.78 -9.59
N GLN A 266 10.77 -9.23 -9.02
CA GLN A 266 10.83 -8.88 -7.60
C GLN A 266 9.79 -7.80 -7.22
N LYS A 267 9.58 -6.81 -8.10
CA LYS A 267 8.59 -5.76 -7.89
C LYS A 267 7.16 -6.30 -8.04
N GLN A 268 6.93 -7.17 -9.02
CA GLN A 268 5.66 -7.89 -9.18
C GLN A 268 5.32 -8.68 -7.91
N GLN A 269 6.27 -9.47 -7.43
CA GLN A 269 6.13 -10.27 -6.21
C GLN A 269 5.77 -9.41 -4.99
N LEU A 270 6.44 -8.27 -4.84
CA LEU A 270 6.15 -7.33 -3.76
C LEU A 270 4.70 -6.78 -3.82
N GLY A 271 4.19 -6.54 -5.02
CA GLY A 271 2.78 -6.17 -5.23
C GLY A 271 1.81 -7.29 -4.85
N LEU A 272 2.13 -8.54 -5.19
CA LEU A 272 1.31 -9.72 -4.87
C LEU A 272 1.30 -10.03 -3.36
N GLU A 273 2.43 -9.82 -2.70
CA GLU A 273 2.55 -9.90 -1.23
C GLU A 273 1.69 -8.85 -0.54
N LEU A 274 1.75 -7.58 -1.01
CA LEU A 274 0.86 -6.53 -0.50
C LEU A 274 -0.61 -6.87 -0.76
N MET A 275 -0.95 -7.38 -1.94
CA MET A 275 -2.32 -7.78 -2.25
C MET A 275 -2.82 -8.90 -1.31
N THR A 276 -1.96 -9.85 -0.96
CA THR A 276 -2.29 -10.94 -0.04
C THR A 276 -2.62 -10.42 1.35
N LEU A 277 -1.81 -9.48 1.87
CA LEU A 277 -2.11 -8.79 3.13
C LEU A 277 -3.45 -8.05 3.08
N LEU A 278 -3.75 -7.36 1.96
CA LEU A 278 -5.03 -6.66 1.78
C LEU A 278 -6.22 -7.63 1.72
N ILE A 279 -6.04 -8.82 1.12
CA ILE A 279 -7.07 -9.87 1.12
C ILE A 279 -7.37 -10.33 2.54
N HIS A 280 -6.33 -10.59 3.34
CA HIS A 280 -6.49 -10.97 4.74
C HIS A 280 -7.19 -9.88 5.57
N VAL A 281 -6.81 -8.61 5.39
CA VAL A 281 -7.54 -7.48 5.97
C VAL A 281 -8.99 -7.42 5.46
N GLY A 282 -9.22 -7.75 4.20
CA GLY A 282 -10.54 -7.88 3.57
C GLY A 282 -11.50 -8.83 4.29
N LEU A 283 -10.96 -9.86 4.92
CA LEU A 283 -11.71 -10.87 5.67
C LEU A 283 -12.03 -10.43 7.11
N SER A 284 -11.38 -9.37 7.61
CA SER A 284 -11.65 -8.85 8.95
C SER A 284 -13.06 -8.25 9.05
N ALA A 285 -13.68 -8.35 10.24
CA ALA A 285 -15.01 -7.82 10.48
C ALA A 285 -15.09 -6.27 10.42
N GLU A 286 -13.94 -5.58 10.49
CA GLU A 286 -13.84 -4.12 10.53
C GLU A 286 -13.65 -3.46 9.15
N PHE A 287 -13.48 -4.27 8.11
CA PHE A 287 -13.25 -3.81 6.75
C PHE A 287 -14.49 -4.03 5.87
N ASP A 288 -14.65 -3.41 4.70
CA ASP A 288 -15.75 -3.70 3.75
C ASP A 288 -15.22 -4.54 2.59
N SER A 289 -15.46 -5.84 2.64
CA SER A 289 -14.95 -6.79 1.65
C SER A 289 -15.56 -6.61 0.27
N MET A 290 -16.82 -6.18 0.18
CA MET A 290 -17.54 -6.05 -1.09
C MET A 290 -17.07 -4.81 -1.85
N MET A 291 -16.96 -3.66 -1.17
CA MET A 291 -16.37 -2.45 -1.75
C MET A 291 -14.94 -2.69 -2.22
N PHE A 292 -14.14 -3.41 -1.43
CA PHE A 292 -12.79 -3.78 -1.83
C PHE A 292 -12.76 -4.68 -3.07
N LEU A 293 -13.63 -5.70 -3.12
CA LEU A 293 -13.76 -6.59 -4.26
C LEU A 293 -14.09 -5.80 -5.54
N GLU A 294 -15.09 -4.92 -5.48
CA GLU A 294 -15.48 -4.06 -6.61
C GLU A 294 -14.32 -3.19 -7.11
N ARG A 295 -13.52 -2.63 -6.19
CA ARG A 295 -12.35 -1.81 -6.52
C ARG A 295 -11.23 -2.59 -7.19
N VAL A 296 -11.06 -3.86 -6.84
CA VAL A 296 -10.11 -4.76 -7.49
C VAL A 296 -10.64 -5.16 -8.87
N THR A 297 -11.91 -5.56 -8.96
CA THR A 297 -12.55 -5.91 -10.24
C THR A 297 -12.49 -4.75 -11.23
N SER A 298 -12.80 -3.53 -10.82
CA SER A 298 -12.73 -2.34 -11.68
C SER A 298 -11.34 -2.08 -12.26
N ARG A 299 -10.28 -2.32 -11.48
CA ARG A 299 -8.90 -2.18 -11.96
C ARG A 299 -8.52 -3.30 -12.93
N LEU A 300 -8.95 -4.54 -12.67
CA LEU A 300 -8.73 -5.67 -13.58
C LEU A 300 -9.45 -5.50 -14.92
N TYR A 301 -10.65 -4.92 -14.94
CA TYR A 301 -11.34 -4.59 -16.19
C TYR A 301 -10.57 -3.61 -17.07
N SER A 302 -9.79 -2.72 -16.45
CA SER A 302 -8.96 -1.74 -17.16
C SER A 302 -7.55 -2.26 -17.48
N ALA A 303 -7.19 -3.45 -17.00
CA ALA A 303 -5.85 -4.03 -17.13
C ALA A 303 -5.70 -4.85 -18.41
N SER A 304 -4.44 -5.05 -18.84
CA SER A 304 -4.13 -5.96 -19.94
C SER A 304 -4.32 -7.42 -19.51
N SER A 305 -4.50 -8.33 -20.47
CA SER A 305 -4.60 -9.77 -20.19
C SER A 305 -3.34 -10.31 -19.48
N GLU A 306 -2.16 -9.76 -19.79
CA GLU A 306 -0.90 -10.10 -19.12
C GLU A 306 -0.92 -9.71 -17.64
N ILE A 307 -1.37 -8.50 -17.31
CA ILE A 307 -1.50 -8.04 -15.93
C ILE A 307 -2.52 -8.90 -15.18
N VAL A 308 -3.66 -9.22 -15.80
CA VAL A 308 -4.66 -10.11 -15.19
C VAL A 308 -4.08 -11.50 -14.96
N GLN A 309 -3.32 -12.04 -15.90
CA GLN A 309 -2.63 -13.32 -15.75
C GLN A 309 -1.66 -13.29 -14.57
N ILE A 310 -0.73 -12.35 -14.54
CA ILE A 310 0.27 -12.23 -13.46
C ILE A 310 -0.43 -12.05 -12.11
N PHE A 311 -1.44 -11.19 -12.05
CA PHE A 311 -2.22 -10.95 -10.84
C PHE A 311 -2.88 -12.23 -10.34
N MET A 312 -3.62 -12.94 -11.20
CA MET A 312 -4.36 -14.11 -10.76
C MET A 312 -3.45 -15.28 -10.43
N SER A 313 -2.46 -15.60 -11.28
CA SER A 313 -1.58 -16.75 -11.07
C SER A 313 -0.51 -16.51 -9.99
N GLY A 314 -0.17 -15.25 -9.71
CA GLY A 314 0.91 -14.90 -8.78
C GLY A 314 0.51 -14.84 -7.30
N LEU A 315 -0.80 -14.79 -6.99
CA LEU A 315 -1.26 -14.78 -5.61
C LEU A 315 -1.00 -16.11 -4.88
N TYR A 316 -0.67 -16.05 -3.60
CA TYR A 316 -0.37 -17.23 -2.79
C TYR A 316 -1.54 -18.22 -2.72
N PHE A 317 -1.19 -19.50 -2.65
CA PHE A 317 -2.17 -20.58 -2.59
C PHE A 317 -2.61 -20.87 -1.15
N SER A 318 -3.42 -19.97 -0.58
CA SER A 318 -4.04 -20.15 0.74
C SER A 318 -5.57 -20.19 0.63
N HIS A 319 -6.25 -20.82 1.59
CA HIS A 319 -7.71 -20.91 1.64
C HIS A 319 -8.40 -19.54 1.49
N SER A 320 -7.95 -18.55 2.27
CA SER A 320 -8.42 -17.16 2.24
C SER A 320 -8.29 -16.50 0.86
N VAL A 321 -7.13 -16.70 0.22
CA VAL A 321 -6.87 -16.15 -1.11
C VAL A 321 -7.72 -16.85 -2.18
N GLN A 322 -7.92 -18.17 -2.10
CA GLN A 322 -8.76 -18.88 -3.06
C GLN A 322 -10.24 -18.48 -2.93
N LEU A 323 -10.75 -18.25 -1.71
CA LEU A 323 -12.10 -17.70 -1.52
C LEU A 323 -12.23 -16.30 -2.14
N PHE A 324 -11.22 -15.45 -1.95
CA PHE A 324 -11.20 -14.13 -2.58
C PHE A 324 -11.14 -14.22 -4.11
N LYS A 325 -10.25 -15.05 -4.67
CA LYS A 325 -10.15 -15.27 -6.13
C LYS A 325 -11.47 -15.78 -6.71
N LEU A 326 -12.15 -16.69 -6.00
CA LEU A 326 -13.44 -17.19 -6.41
C LEU A 326 -14.50 -16.07 -6.44
N ALA A 327 -14.60 -15.28 -5.36
CA ALA A 327 -15.51 -14.13 -5.31
C ALA A 327 -15.20 -13.10 -6.42
N LEU A 328 -13.92 -12.87 -6.68
CA LEU A 328 -13.43 -11.96 -7.71
C LEU A 328 -13.80 -12.45 -9.11
N CYS A 329 -13.58 -13.73 -9.42
CA CYS A 329 -13.95 -14.32 -10.70
C CYS A 329 -15.47 -14.26 -10.92
N ARG A 330 -16.26 -14.54 -9.87
CA ARG A 330 -17.73 -14.42 -9.95
C ARG A 330 -18.12 -13.00 -10.30
N ASN A 331 -17.60 -12.00 -9.57
CA ASN A 331 -17.90 -10.60 -9.83
C ASN A 331 -17.51 -10.20 -11.27
N PHE A 332 -16.30 -10.60 -11.69
CA PHE A 332 -15.77 -10.30 -13.02
C PHE A 332 -16.58 -10.95 -14.17
N LEU A 333 -17.09 -12.17 -13.99
CA LEU A 333 -17.87 -12.87 -15.03
C LEU A 333 -19.35 -12.48 -15.02
N SER A 334 -19.89 -12.09 -13.86
CA SER A 334 -21.29 -11.67 -13.73
C SER A 334 -21.56 -10.32 -14.38
N ASP A 335 -20.68 -9.33 -14.21
CA ASP A 335 -20.84 -7.99 -14.78
C ASP A 335 -20.83 -8.01 -16.33
N GLU A 336 -20.05 -8.91 -16.93
CA GLU A 336 -20.02 -9.13 -18.39
C GLU A 336 -21.30 -9.78 -18.93
N SER A 337 -22.00 -10.57 -18.11
CA SER A 337 -23.23 -11.28 -18.51
C SER A 337 -24.45 -10.37 -18.59
N GLY A 338 -24.42 -9.22 -17.91
CA GLY A 338 -25.47 -8.20 -17.91
C GLY A 338 -25.48 -7.31 -19.15
N GLY A 339 -25.10 -7.87 -20.32
CA GLY A 339 -24.90 -7.20 -21.61
C GLY A 339 -25.67 -5.90 -21.75
N GLY A 340 -24.95 -4.78 -21.67
CA GLY A 340 -25.49 -3.48 -22.02
C GLY A 340 -26.70 -3.04 -21.21
N SER A 341 -26.74 -3.29 -19.89
CA SER A 341 -27.35 -2.30 -19.02
C SER A 341 -26.53 -1.02 -19.17
N THR A 342 -26.90 -0.23 -20.19
CA THR A 342 -26.54 1.18 -20.36
C THR A 342 -26.40 1.74 -18.97
N SER A 343 -25.18 2.10 -18.57
CA SER A 343 -24.85 2.89 -17.39
C SER A 343 -26.14 3.32 -16.73
N THR A 344 -26.55 2.52 -15.73
CA THR A 344 -27.67 2.84 -14.85
C THR A 344 -27.59 4.33 -14.68
N ARG A 345 -28.62 5.04 -15.17
CA ARG A 345 -28.78 6.47 -14.99
C ARG A 345 -28.53 6.69 -13.51
N ARG A 346 -27.28 7.02 -13.16
CA ARG A 346 -26.91 7.45 -11.83
C ARG A 346 -27.92 8.54 -11.59
N PRO A 347 -28.85 8.40 -10.62
CA PRO A 347 -29.93 9.35 -10.48
C PRO A 347 -29.27 10.72 -10.51
N LYS A 348 -29.55 11.51 -11.56
CA LYS A 348 -28.92 12.81 -11.75
C LYS A 348 -29.04 13.48 -10.39
N PRO A 349 -27.95 13.97 -9.78
CA PRO A 349 -27.99 14.52 -8.43
C PRO A 349 -29.14 15.52 -8.39
N GLN A 350 -30.25 15.09 -7.80
CA GLN A 350 -31.46 15.88 -7.77
C GLN A 350 -31.11 16.96 -6.75
N ALA A 351 -30.93 18.19 -7.23
CA ALA A 351 -30.55 19.32 -6.41
C ALA A 351 -31.42 19.30 -5.14
N ARG A 352 -30.79 19.02 -3.99
CA ARG A 352 -31.49 19.05 -2.71
C ARG A 352 -32.15 20.41 -2.61
N ALA A 353 -33.48 20.44 -2.56
CA ALA A 353 -34.23 21.65 -2.27
C ALA A 353 -33.65 22.25 -0.98
N VAL A 354 -33.23 23.51 -1.07
CA VAL A 354 -32.70 24.29 0.06
C VAL A 354 -33.74 24.22 1.18
N ARG A 355 -33.40 23.52 2.27
CA ARG A 355 -34.25 23.48 3.47
C ARG A 355 -34.28 24.90 4.03
N VAL A 356 -35.39 25.59 3.82
CA VAL A 356 -35.72 26.83 4.51
C VAL A 356 -35.75 26.53 6.00
N VAL A 357 -34.82 27.14 6.73
CA VAL A 357 -34.72 27.09 8.19
C VAL A 357 -36.01 27.68 8.76
N ARG A 358 -36.88 26.83 9.31
CA ARG A 358 -38.09 27.26 10.00
C ARG A 358 -38.00 26.88 11.47
N GLY A 359 -37.85 27.91 12.30
CA GLY A 359 -38.50 28.03 13.61
C GLY A 359 -38.05 27.08 14.72
N THR A 360 -37.22 27.65 15.59
CA THR A 360 -37.09 27.35 17.02
C THR A 360 -38.42 26.94 17.69
N ALA A 361 -38.42 25.79 18.38
CA ALA A 361 -39.38 25.48 19.44
C ALA A 361 -38.68 24.65 20.55
N PRO A 362 -38.98 24.90 21.85
CA PRO A 362 -38.19 24.40 22.96
C PRO A 362 -38.64 23.03 23.49
N ALA A 363 -37.63 22.33 24.02
CA ALA A 363 -37.60 21.29 25.05
C ALA A 363 -38.92 20.65 25.54
N LYS A 364 -38.98 19.32 25.43
CA LYS A 364 -39.59 18.47 26.46
C LYS A 364 -38.67 17.29 26.79
N GLU A 365 -38.21 17.32 28.03
CA GLU A 365 -37.64 16.21 28.80
C GLU A 365 -38.63 15.05 28.98
N ASN A 366 -38.06 13.91 29.39
CA ASN A 366 -38.66 12.63 29.78
C ASN A 366 -38.72 11.58 28.68
N VAL A 367 -37.75 10.65 28.67
CA VAL A 367 -38.03 9.19 28.69
C VAL A 367 -36.86 8.45 29.36
N SER A 368 -37.23 7.55 30.27
CA SER A 368 -36.44 6.62 31.11
C SER A 368 -35.53 5.65 30.35
N PRO A 369 -34.50 5.08 31.01
CA PRO A 369 -33.65 4.05 30.42
C PRO A 369 -34.33 2.68 30.46
N SER A 370 -34.72 2.16 29.29
CA SER A 370 -35.04 0.74 29.13
C SER A 370 -33.76 -0.03 28.85
N THR A 371 -33.36 -0.87 29.80
CA THR A 371 -32.42 -1.98 29.63
C THR A 371 -32.97 -2.94 28.59
N THR A 372 -32.46 -2.86 27.36
CA THR A 372 -32.59 -3.93 26.36
C THR A 372 -31.35 -4.80 26.43
N ASP A 373 -31.56 -6.06 26.78
CA ASP A 373 -30.57 -7.14 26.69
C ASP A 373 -29.99 -7.21 25.28
N ASP A 374 -28.68 -6.98 25.18
CA ASP A 374 -27.88 -7.22 23.99
C ASP A 374 -27.84 -8.73 23.71
N SER A 375 -28.79 -9.21 22.93
CA SER A 375 -28.64 -10.47 22.20
C SER A 375 -27.59 -10.25 21.10
N SER A 376 -26.32 -10.46 21.46
CA SER A 376 -25.20 -10.50 20.52
C SER A 376 -25.41 -11.65 19.53
N THR A 377 -26.10 -11.38 18.43
CA THR A 377 -26.08 -12.25 17.25
C THR A 377 -24.62 -12.47 16.84
N PRO A 378 -24.17 -13.73 16.63
CA PRO A 378 -22.80 -14.01 16.23
C PRO A 378 -22.56 -13.45 14.82
N LEU A 379 -22.03 -12.23 14.78
CA LEU A 379 -21.54 -11.54 13.58
C LEU A 379 -20.24 -12.21 13.13
N SER A 380 -20.32 -13.41 12.56
CA SER A 380 -19.17 -14.04 11.89
C SER A 380 -19.61 -15.19 10.98
N ALA A 381 -20.49 -14.88 10.02
CA ALA A 381 -20.56 -15.68 8.81
C ALA A 381 -19.39 -15.25 7.91
N SER A 382 -18.58 -16.22 7.45
CA SER A 382 -17.54 -16.00 6.44
C SER A 382 -18.08 -15.13 5.30
N ARG A 383 -17.45 -13.98 5.05
CA ARG A 383 -17.93 -12.98 4.08
C ARG A 383 -17.87 -13.48 2.63
N PHE A 384 -17.03 -14.46 2.37
CA PHE A 384 -17.02 -15.21 1.13
C PHE A 384 -17.46 -16.64 1.43
N SER A 385 -18.67 -16.99 0.99
CA SER A 385 -19.15 -18.36 1.02
C SER A 385 -18.80 -19.07 -0.28
N LEU A 386 -18.56 -20.38 -0.17
CA LEU A 386 -18.42 -21.22 -1.35
C LEU A 386 -19.77 -21.24 -2.10
N PRO A 387 -19.82 -20.84 -3.38
CA PRO A 387 -21.01 -20.97 -4.22
C PRO A 387 -21.40 -22.44 -4.42
N PRO A 388 -22.67 -22.71 -4.76
CA PRO A 388 -23.07 -24.03 -5.24
C PRO A 388 -22.38 -24.36 -6.57
N THR A 389 -22.19 -25.65 -6.85
CA THR A 389 -21.52 -26.10 -8.08
C THR A 389 -22.23 -25.64 -9.34
N SER A 390 -23.57 -25.69 -9.36
CA SER A 390 -24.39 -25.17 -10.46
C SER A 390 -24.08 -23.70 -10.82
N ASP A 391 -23.82 -22.81 -9.86
CA ASP A 391 -23.43 -21.42 -10.13
C ASP A 391 -22.08 -21.34 -10.86
N VAL A 392 -21.11 -22.16 -10.44
CA VAL A 392 -19.77 -22.18 -11.03
C VAL A 392 -19.82 -22.72 -12.45
N VAL A 393 -20.55 -23.82 -12.67
CA VAL A 393 -20.76 -24.40 -14.01
C VAL A 393 -21.48 -23.39 -14.92
N HIS A 394 -22.48 -22.67 -14.39
CA HIS A 394 -23.15 -21.61 -15.13
C HIS A 394 -22.17 -20.51 -15.54
N LEU A 395 -21.35 -19.98 -14.63
CA LEU A 395 -20.36 -18.94 -14.97
C LEU A 395 -19.29 -19.42 -15.99
N LEU A 396 -18.93 -20.70 -15.96
CA LEU A 396 -18.02 -21.29 -16.93
C LEU A 396 -18.68 -21.42 -18.32
N THR A 397 -19.95 -21.82 -18.38
CA THR A 397 -20.69 -22.07 -19.63
C THR A 397 -21.27 -20.82 -20.28
N VAL A 398 -21.60 -19.79 -19.49
CA VAL A 398 -22.15 -18.53 -20.00
C VAL A 398 -21.17 -17.95 -21.03
N SER A 399 -21.70 -17.86 -22.25
CA SER A 399 -20.95 -17.62 -23.46
C SER A 399 -21.41 -16.29 -24.03
N ASN A 400 -20.85 -15.18 -23.53
CA ASN A 400 -21.31 -13.82 -23.86
C ASN A 400 -20.86 -13.34 -25.25
N GLY A 401 -20.66 -14.23 -26.22
CA GLY A 401 -20.05 -13.90 -27.52
C GLY A 401 -18.59 -13.41 -27.44
N CYS A 402 -18.02 -13.31 -26.22
CA CYS A 402 -16.68 -12.83 -25.92
C CYS A 402 -15.75 -13.96 -25.41
N ASN A 403 -16.11 -15.23 -25.64
CA ASN A 403 -15.31 -16.39 -25.21
C ASN A 403 -13.88 -16.40 -25.80
N SER A 404 -13.61 -15.56 -26.79
CA SER A 404 -12.29 -15.39 -27.39
C SER A 404 -11.42 -14.34 -26.69
N SER A 405 -11.90 -13.68 -25.63
CA SER A 405 -11.06 -12.75 -24.87
C SER A 405 -10.07 -13.53 -24.01
N PRO A 406 -8.75 -13.34 -24.17
CA PRO A 406 -7.74 -14.02 -23.35
C PRO A 406 -7.97 -13.79 -21.85
N THR A 407 -8.39 -12.57 -21.48
CA THR A 407 -8.71 -12.21 -20.09
C THR A 407 -9.85 -13.05 -19.52
N ILE A 408 -10.92 -13.28 -20.29
CA ILE A 408 -12.06 -14.09 -19.82
C ILE A 408 -11.63 -15.54 -19.64
N LEU A 409 -10.81 -16.09 -20.53
CA LEU A 409 -10.27 -17.45 -20.38
C LEU A 409 -9.37 -17.58 -19.15
N ILE A 410 -8.51 -16.59 -18.88
CA ILE A 410 -7.70 -16.54 -17.65
C ILE A 410 -8.60 -16.55 -16.42
N VAL A 411 -9.64 -15.70 -16.37
CA VAL A 411 -10.56 -15.64 -15.22
C VAL A 411 -11.35 -16.94 -15.06
N LYS A 412 -11.83 -17.55 -16.15
CA LYS A 412 -12.52 -18.87 -16.09
C LYS A 412 -11.59 -19.98 -15.61
N LYS A 413 -10.32 -19.99 -16.04
CA LYS A 413 -9.30 -20.94 -15.56
C LYS A 413 -9.12 -20.81 -14.06
N GLU A 414 -8.95 -19.58 -13.58
CA GLU A 414 -8.69 -19.31 -12.17
C GLU A 414 -9.92 -19.57 -11.29
N LEU A 415 -11.13 -19.29 -11.79
CA LEU A 415 -12.39 -19.71 -11.16
C LEU A 415 -12.40 -21.23 -10.91
N LEU A 416 -12.05 -22.00 -11.94
CA LEU A 416 -12.07 -23.46 -11.88
C LEU A 416 -11.01 -24.02 -10.91
N ILE A 417 -9.78 -23.49 -10.97
CA ILE A 417 -8.68 -23.89 -10.06
C ILE A 417 -9.03 -23.56 -8.61
N SER A 418 -9.48 -22.34 -8.33
CA SER A 418 -9.82 -21.90 -6.97
C SER A 418 -10.99 -22.71 -6.41
N TYR A 419 -12.03 -22.97 -7.21
CA TYR A 419 -13.18 -23.75 -6.78
C TYR A 419 -12.81 -25.22 -6.50
N GLY A 420 -12.09 -25.86 -7.43
CA GLY A 420 -11.66 -27.24 -7.29
C GLY A 420 -10.77 -27.45 -6.06
N TYR A 421 -9.84 -26.52 -5.80
CA TYR A 421 -9.04 -26.56 -4.57
C TYR A 421 -9.90 -26.46 -3.30
N LEU A 422 -10.80 -25.48 -3.24
CA LEU A 422 -11.67 -25.30 -2.07
C LEU A 422 -12.56 -26.52 -1.83
N GLN A 423 -13.04 -27.18 -2.89
CA GLN A 423 -13.80 -28.42 -2.80
C GLN A 423 -12.97 -29.60 -2.25
N GLN A 424 -11.66 -29.67 -2.54
CA GLN A 424 -10.78 -30.72 -2.02
C GLN A 424 -10.50 -30.58 -0.53
N ILE A 425 -10.44 -29.36 -0.01
CA ILE A 425 -10.12 -29.10 1.40
C ILE A 425 -11.36 -28.89 2.28
N ALA A 426 -12.55 -28.79 1.68
CA ALA A 426 -13.80 -28.67 2.41
C ALA A 426 -14.12 -29.97 3.17
N GLU A 427 -14.55 -29.84 4.45
CA GLU A 427 -14.97 -31.00 5.26
C GLU A 427 -16.15 -31.76 4.64
N ARG A 428 -17.00 -31.06 3.90
CA ARG A 428 -18.12 -31.62 3.14
C ARG A 428 -18.03 -31.12 1.71
N SER A 429 -17.48 -31.98 0.85
CA SER A 429 -17.45 -31.72 -0.59
C SER A 429 -18.87 -31.70 -1.15
N ASP A 430 -19.10 -30.84 -2.15
CA ASP A 430 -20.35 -30.80 -2.88
C ASP A 430 -20.49 -32.07 -3.73
N VAL A 431 -21.56 -32.83 -3.49
CA VAL A 431 -21.86 -34.08 -4.20
C VAL A 431 -22.01 -33.84 -5.70
N GLU A 432 -22.56 -32.68 -6.11
CA GLU A 432 -22.69 -32.31 -7.51
C GLU A 432 -21.31 -32.16 -8.17
N TRP A 433 -20.37 -31.54 -7.47
CA TRP A 433 -18.99 -31.37 -7.96
C TRP A 433 -18.30 -32.71 -8.20
N GLN A 434 -18.40 -33.63 -7.24
CA GLN A 434 -17.80 -34.96 -7.34
C GLN A 434 -18.38 -35.75 -8.52
N GLN A 435 -19.71 -35.69 -8.73
CA GLN A 435 -20.37 -36.34 -9.86
C GLN A 435 -19.93 -35.77 -11.21
N LEU A 436 -19.78 -34.44 -11.31
CA LEU A 436 -19.32 -33.80 -12.54
C LEU A 436 -17.87 -34.14 -12.88
N ALA A 437 -16.99 -34.20 -11.86
CA ALA A 437 -15.60 -34.58 -12.04
C ALA A 437 -15.47 -36.06 -12.43
N ALA A 438 -16.12 -36.98 -11.69
CA ALA A 438 -16.06 -38.42 -11.96
C ALA A 438 -16.75 -38.83 -13.27
N GLY A 439 -17.82 -38.14 -13.65
CA GLY A 439 -18.59 -38.42 -14.87
C GLY A 439 -17.97 -37.90 -16.16
N GLY A 440 -16.81 -37.23 -16.12
CA GLY A 440 -16.15 -36.66 -17.30
C GLY A 440 -16.82 -35.40 -17.87
N HIS A 441 -17.91 -34.92 -17.25
CA HIS A 441 -18.61 -33.71 -17.66
C HIS A 441 -17.71 -32.48 -17.53
N LEU A 442 -16.92 -32.41 -16.46
CA LEU A 442 -15.99 -31.30 -16.25
C LEU A 442 -14.85 -31.30 -17.28
N GLU A 443 -14.35 -32.48 -17.69
CA GLU A 443 -13.38 -32.60 -18.79
C GLU A 443 -14.01 -32.16 -20.14
N GLY A 444 -15.25 -32.55 -20.40
CA GLY A 444 -16.00 -32.06 -21.57
C GLY A 444 -16.17 -30.54 -21.56
N LEU A 445 -16.45 -29.95 -20.40
CA LEU A 445 -16.57 -28.50 -20.24
C LEU A 445 -15.24 -27.77 -20.49
N VAL A 446 -14.13 -28.28 -19.94
CA VAL A 446 -12.78 -27.72 -20.18
C VAL A 446 -12.43 -27.81 -21.67
N ASN A 447 -12.69 -28.93 -22.33
CA ASN A 447 -12.47 -29.07 -23.77
C ASN A 447 -13.30 -28.09 -24.59
N SER A 448 -14.56 -27.86 -24.21
CA SER A 448 -15.45 -26.91 -24.87
C SER A 448 -14.97 -25.46 -24.74
N ILE A 449 -14.53 -25.06 -23.53
CA ILE A 449 -14.13 -23.68 -23.24
C ILE A 449 -12.73 -23.36 -23.79
N PHE A 450 -11.76 -24.26 -23.59
CA PHE A 450 -10.34 -23.99 -23.88
C PHE A 450 -9.82 -24.71 -25.14
N GLY A 451 -10.66 -25.47 -25.85
CA GLY A 451 -10.24 -26.24 -27.03
C GLY A 451 -10.25 -25.46 -28.35
N GLY A 452 -10.88 -24.28 -28.39
CA GLY A 452 -11.07 -23.51 -29.63
C GLY A 452 -9.86 -22.69 -30.09
N GLU A 453 -8.95 -22.33 -29.19
CA GLU A 453 -7.89 -21.34 -29.44
C GLU A 453 -6.50 -21.89 -29.12
N SER A 454 -5.52 -21.62 -29.99
CA SER A 454 -4.18 -22.23 -29.89
C SER A 454 -3.44 -21.85 -28.62
N TYR A 455 -3.62 -20.62 -28.13
CA TYR A 455 -2.97 -20.14 -26.91
C TYR A 455 -3.57 -20.74 -25.63
N ALA A 456 -4.80 -21.25 -25.69
CA ALA A 456 -5.50 -21.86 -24.56
C ALA A 456 -5.21 -23.36 -24.41
N LEU A 457 -4.56 -24.00 -25.39
CA LEU A 457 -4.31 -25.44 -25.39
C LEU A 457 -3.45 -25.92 -24.21
N HIS A 458 -2.44 -25.14 -23.82
CA HIS A 458 -1.59 -25.49 -22.68
C HIS A 458 -2.40 -25.47 -21.36
N ASP A 459 -3.21 -24.42 -21.17
CA ASP A 459 -4.09 -24.29 -20.02
C ASP A 459 -5.16 -25.40 -20.00
N ARG A 460 -5.71 -25.76 -21.16
CA ARG A 460 -6.65 -26.89 -21.31
C ARG A 460 -6.05 -28.18 -20.78
N ASP A 461 -4.86 -28.55 -21.25
CA ASP A 461 -4.23 -29.82 -20.90
C ASP A 461 -3.89 -29.89 -19.40
N ALA A 462 -3.41 -28.77 -18.84
CA ALA A 462 -3.17 -28.64 -17.40
C ALA A 462 -4.47 -28.78 -16.58
N LEU A 463 -5.55 -28.13 -17.01
CA LEU A 463 -6.86 -28.23 -16.36
C LEU A 463 -7.44 -29.64 -16.44
N ILE A 464 -7.31 -30.34 -17.58
CA ILE A 464 -7.76 -31.73 -17.70
C ILE A 464 -7.00 -32.64 -16.73
N ALA A 465 -5.69 -32.44 -16.58
CA ALA A 465 -4.89 -33.19 -15.61
C ALA A 465 -5.38 -32.92 -14.17
N LEU A 466 -5.68 -31.67 -13.82
CA LEU A 466 -6.25 -31.32 -12.51
C LEU A 466 -7.63 -31.93 -12.27
N VAL A 467 -8.52 -31.89 -13.26
CA VAL A 467 -9.85 -32.51 -13.19
C VAL A 467 -9.75 -34.01 -12.89
N LYS A 468 -8.78 -34.70 -13.49
CA LYS A 468 -8.54 -36.13 -13.21
C LYS A 468 -8.07 -36.37 -11.78
N VAL A 469 -7.26 -35.47 -11.22
CA VAL A 469 -6.87 -35.53 -9.80
C VAL A 469 -8.09 -35.34 -8.89
N TRP A 470 -8.96 -34.39 -9.22
CA TRP A 470 -10.20 -34.14 -8.47
C TRP A 470 -11.18 -35.30 -8.52
N ALA A 471 -11.28 -36.00 -9.65
CA ALA A 471 -12.12 -37.19 -9.81
C ALA A 471 -11.67 -38.41 -9.00
N MET A 472 -10.41 -38.44 -8.55
CA MET A 472 -9.86 -39.53 -7.73
C MET A 472 -9.96 -39.27 -6.21
N SER A 473 -10.25 -38.03 -5.80
CA SER A 473 -10.40 -37.62 -4.40
C SER A 473 -11.83 -37.84 -3.93
#